data_AF-A0A952FHG7-F1
#
_entry.id   AF-A0A952FHG7-F1
#
_cell.length_a   1.000
_cell.length_b   1.000
_cell.length_c   1.000
_cell.angle_alpha   90.00
_cell.angle_beta   90.00
_cell.angle_gamma   90.00
#
_symmetry.space_group_name_H-M   'P 1'
#
loop_
_entity.id
_entity.type
_entity.pdbx_description
1 polymer ?
#
loop_
_entity_poly.entity_id
_entity_poly.type
_entity_poly.pdbx_seq_one_letter_code
_entity_poly.pdbx_strand_id
1 'polypeptide(L)' 'MPDKTDTVDAMLQLDNQLCFALYSTSLAMTKLYKPMLEEMGLTYPQYLAMLVLWEQDGL' A
#
# COMPACT_ATOMS: atom_id res chain seq x y z
N MET A 1 18.08 8.09 34.77
CA MET A 1 17.35 6.87 34.37
C MET A 1 16.36 7.31 33.31
N PRO A 2 16.29 6.67 32.13
CA PRO A 2 15.30 7.07 31.13
C PRO A 2 13.90 6.85 31.71
N ASP A 3 13.07 7.88 31.63
CA ASP A 3 11.71 7.82 32.14
C ASP A 3 10.88 6.90 31.24
N LYS A 4 10.00 6.09 31.82
CA LYS A 4 9.24 5.07 31.07
C LYS A 4 8.41 5.70 29.95
N THR A 5 8.05 6.97 30.10
CA THR A 5 7.33 7.80 29.13
C THR A 5 8.12 8.03 27.84
N ASP A 6 9.44 8.26 27.92
CA ASP A 6 10.30 8.52 26.75
C ASP A 6 10.33 7.32 25.78
N THR A 7 10.24 6.10 26.31
CA THR A 7 10.23 4.87 25.51
C THR A 7 8.91 4.63 24.79
N VAL A 8 7.79 5.07 25.38
CA VAL A 8 6.46 4.95 24.78
C VAL A 8 6.30 5.97 23.66
N ASP A 9 6.78 7.20 23.86
CA ASP A 9 6.74 8.25 22.85
C ASP A 9 7.59 7.89 21.62
N ALA A 10 8.76 7.27 21.82
CA ALA A 10 9.56 6.73 20.72
C ALA A 10 8.82 5.62 19.95
N MET A 11 8.11 4.73 20.64
CA MET A 11 7.32 3.67 20.01
C MET A 11 6.12 4.17 19.22
N LEU A 12 5.63 5.39 19.48
CA LEU A 12 4.50 5.99 18.76
C LEU A 12 4.94 6.84 17.55
N GLN A 13 6.25 6.99 17.32
CA GLN A 13 6.74 7.67 16.13
C GLN A 13 6.31 6.95 14.86
N LEU A 14 5.93 7.73 13.85
CA LEU A 14 5.37 7.25 12.59
C LEU A 14 6.33 6.31 11.85
N ASP A 15 7.63 6.64 11.88
CA ASP A 15 8.69 5.86 11.25
C ASP A 15 8.88 4.48 11.91
N ASN A 16 8.45 4.32 13.16
CA ASN A 16 8.46 3.04 13.87
C ASN A 16 7.18 2.22 13.64
N GLN A 17 6.19 2.76 12.90
CA GLN A 17 4.94 2.06 12.59
C GLN A 17 5.04 1.30 11.27
N LEU A 18 5.23 -0.02 11.34
CA LEU A 18 5.17 -0.89 10.15
C LEU A 18 3.85 -0.72 9.38
N CYS A 19 2.73 -0.57 10.08
CA CYS A 19 1.42 -0.34 9.47
C CYS A 19 1.42 0.92 8.57
N PHE A 20 2.11 1.99 8.99
CA PHE A 20 2.21 3.21 8.20
C PHE A 20 3.11 3.02 6.97
N ALA A 21 4.24 2.34 7.12
CA ALA A 21 5.12 2.01 6.00
C ALA A 21 4.37 1.17 4.94
N LEU A 22 3.60 0.16 5.37
CA LEU A 22 2.79 -0.66 4.47
C LEU A 22 1.68 0.15 3.78
N TYR A 23 0.95 0.98 4.54
CA TYR A 23 -0.11 1.81 3.99
C TYR A 23 0.41 2.82 2.94
N SER A 24 1.49 3.55 3.28
CA SER A 24 2.10 4.52 2.37
C SER A 24 2.65 3.86 1.11
N THR A 25 3.24 2.67 1.23
CA THR A 25 3.70 1.86 0.09
C THR A 25 2.54 1.44 -0.80
N SER A 26 1.46 0.91 -0.23
CA SER A 26 0.25 0.51 -0.98
C SER A 26 -0.38 1.69 -1.71
N LEU A 27 -0.44 2.85 -1.06
CA LEU A 27 -0.94 4.09 -1.65
C LEU A 27 -0.04 4.58 -2.80
N ALA A 28 1.27 4.52 -2.63
CA ALA A 28 2.22 4.88 -3.67
C ALA A 28 2.08 3.97 -4.89
N MET A 29 1.92 2.66 -4.67
CA MET A 29 1.66 1.70 -5.73
C MET A 29 0.37 2.05 -6.49
N THR A 30 -0.72 2.30 -5.77
CA THR A 30 -2.01 2.66 -6.38
C THR A 30 -1.88 3.93 -7.24
N LYS A 31 -1.14 4.94 -6.77
CA LYS A 31 -0.89 6.18 -7.52
C LYS A 31 -0.05 5.96 -8.78
N LEU A 32 0.93 5.06 -8.72
CA LEU A 32 1.79 4.73 -9.85
C LEU A 32 0.99 4.07 -10.99
N TYR A 33 0.09 3.15 -10.66
CA TYR A 33 -0.73 2.44 -11.66
C TYR A 33 -1.90 3.27 -12.20
N LYS A 34 -2.39 4.25 -11.42
CA LYS A 34 -3.57 5.07 -11.76
C LYS A 34 -3.60 5.60 -13.21
N PRO A 35 -2.58 6.31 -13.74
CA PRO A 35 -2.65 6.87 -15.09
C PRO A 35 -2.80 5.79 -16.18
N MET A 36 -2.07 4.68 -16.05
CA MET A 36 -2.15 3.56 -17.00
C MET A 36 -3.52 2.87 -16.92
N LEU A 37 -4.08 2.73 -15.72
CA LEU A 37 -5.39 2.11 -15.53
C LEU A 37 -6.53 3.01 -16.02
N GLU A 38 -6.39 4.33 -15.90
CA GLU A 38 -7.37 5.31 -16.41
C GLU A 38 -7.53 5.21 -17.93
N GLU A 39 -6.45 4.96 -18.68
CA GLU A 39 -6.52 4.74 -20.14
C GLU A 39 -7.36 3.49 -20.51
N MET A 40 -7.36 2.48 -19.63
CA MET A 40 -8.14 1.25 -19.80
C MET A 40 -9.54 1.33 -19.17
N GLY A 41 -9.87 2.43 -18.49
CA GLY A 41 -11.12 2.57 -17.74
C GLY A 41 -11.22 1.67 -16.50
N LEU A 42 -10.08 1.25 -15.93
CA LEU A 42 -10.01 0.34 -14.80
C LEU A 42 -9.63 1.06 -13.50
N THR A 43 -10.13 0.55 -12.38
CA THR A 43 -9.63 0.87 -11.04
C THR A 43 -8.56 -0.13 -10.61
N TYR A 44 -7.72 0.23 -9.63
CA TYR A 44 -6.69 -0.68 -9.12
C TYR A 44 -7.25 -2.03 -8.62
N PRO A 45 -8.37 -2.10 -7.87
CA PRO A 45 -8.98 -3.38 -7.51
C PRO A 45 -9.51 -4.18 -8.71
N GLN A 46 -10.11 -3.51 -9.70
CA GLN A 46 -10.56 -4.19 -10.92
C GLN A 46 -9.39 -4.74 -11.73
N TYR A 47 -8.28 -4.02 -11.81
CA TYR A 47 -7.05 -4.51 -12.42
C TYR A 47 -6.53 -5.78 -11.73
N LEU A 48 -6.56 -5.85 -10.40
CA LEU A 48 -6.18 -7.07 -9.67
C LEU A 48 -7.10 -8.24 -10.00
N ALA A 49 -8.41 -8.02 -10.10
CA ALA A 49 -9.34 -9.04 -10.54
C ALA A 49 -9.05 -9.51 -11.99
N MET A 50 -8.76 -8.57 -12.89
CA MET A 50 -8.37 -8.87 -14.27
C MET A 50 -7.09 -9.70 -14.33
N LEU A 51 -6.06 -9.40 -13.52
CA LEU A 51 -4.84 -10.21 -13.45
C LEU A 51 -5.13 -11.67 -13.11
N VAL A 52 -6.02 -11.93 -12.15
CA VAL A 52 -6.40 -13.30 -11.77
C VAL A 52 -7.19 -13.99 -12.89
N LEU A 53 -8.12 -13.28 -13.54
CA LEU A 53 -8.88 -13.84 -14.65
C LEU A 53 -7.99 -14.15 -15.85
N TRP A 54 -7.07 -13.25 -16.16
CA TRP A 54 -6.07 -13.41 -17.21
C TRP A 54 -5.15 -14.60 -16.97
N GLU A 55 -4.64 -14.77 -15.74
CA GLU A 55 -3.86 -15.94 -15.36
C GLU A 55 -4.64 -17.26 -15.53
N GLN A 56 -5.95 -17.23 -15.27
CA GLN A 56 -6.83 -18.40 -15.46
C GLN A 56 -7.16 -18.69 -16.93
N ASP A 57 -7.30 -17.65 -17.76
CA ASP A 57 -7.62 -17.75 -19.20
C ASP A 57 -6.38 -18.08 -20.07
N GLY A 58 -5.20 -18.21 -19.44
CA GLY A 58 -3.99 -18.69 -20.10
C GLY A 58 -3.04 -17.61 -20.62
N LEU A 59 -2.99 -16.46 -19.94
CA LEU A 59 -1.77 -15.62 -19.97
C LEU A 59 -0.59 -16.34 -19.29
#